data_AF-A0A925I0V4-F1
#
_entry.id   AF-A0A925I0V4-F1
#
_cell.length_a   1.000
_cell.length_b   1.000
_cell.length_c   1.000
_cell.angle_alpha   90.00
_cell.angle_beta   90.00
_cell.angle_gamma   90.00
#
_symmetry.space_group_name_H-M   'P 1'
#
loop_
_entity.id
_entity.type
_entity.pdbx_description
1 polymer ?
#
loop_
_entity_poly.entity_id
_entity_poly.type
_entity_poly.pdbx_seq_one_letter_code
_entity_poly.pdbx_strand_id
1 'polypeptide(L)'
;MERILFKRADGVQRGARRRLSIGQTAIRRWLTQYGAEQSGQPGIGKPLTAEQQRIRQLEQENQQLRQDVTILKKASAFFAREMK
;
A
#
# COMPACT_ATOMS: atom_id res chain seq x y z
N MET A 1 7.65 -28.38 10.60
CA MET A 1 7.29 -27.30 11.54
C MET A 1 6.25 -26.32 11.01
N GLU A 2 6.14 -26.10 9.69
CA GLU A 2 5.15 -25.18 9.09
C GLU A 2 3.67 -25.57 9.30
N ARG A 3 3.34 -26.87 9.37
CA ARG A 3 1.95 -27.35 9.55
C ARG A 3 1.30 -26.94 10.89
N ILE A 4 2.09 -26.62 11.91
CA ILE A 4 1.59 -26.26 13.26
C ILE A 4 1.16 -24.79 13.29
N LEU A 5 1.91 -23.91 12.64
CA LEU A 5 1.57 -22.48 12.54
C LEU A 5 0.29 -22.27 11.74
N PHE A 6 0.09 -23.04 10.67
CA PHE A 6 -1.12 -22.98 9.84
C PHE A 6 -2.38 -23.41 10.62
N LYS A 7 -2.33 -24.52 11.37
CA LYS A 7 -3.45 -24.96 12.23
C LYS A 7 -3.82 -23.94 13.32
N ARG A 8 -2.84 -23.18 13.83
CA ARG A 8 -3.07 -22.14 14.85
C ARG A 8 -3.77 -20.92 14.24
N ALA A 9 -3.41 -20.52 13.02
CA ALA A 9 -4.07 -19.45 12.27
C ALA A 9 -5.55 -19.78 11.98
N ASP A 10 -5.87 -21.01 11.59
CA ASP A 10 -7.25 -21.45 11.36
C ASP A 10 -8.14 -21.36 12.61
N GLY A 11 -7.57 -21.65 13.78
CA GLY A 11 -8.25 -21.50 15.08
C GLY A 11 -8.58 -20.04 15.40
N VAL A 12 -7.65 -19.13 15.13
CA VAL A 12 -7.83 -17.68 15.33
C VAL A 12 -8.89 -17.13 14.38
N GLN A 13 -8.87 -17.51 13.09
CA GLN A 13 -9.87 -17.08 12.12
C GLN A 13 -11.30 -17.50 12.53
N ARG A 14 -11.48 -18.76 12.97
CA ARG A 14 -12.77 -19.26 13.46
C ARG A 14 -13.23 -18.57 14.74
N GLY A 15 -12.30 -18.24 15.64
CA GLY A 15 -12.58 -17.48 16.86
C GLY A 15 -13.02 -16.05 16.57
N ALA A 16 -12.30 -15.35 15.69
CA ALA A 16 -12.61 -13.98 15.27
C ALA A 16 -13.96 -13.89 14.55
N ARG A 17 -14.26 -14.81 13.62
CA ARG A 17 -15.57 -14.85 12.93
C ARG A 17 -16.74 -14.95 13.91
N ARG A 18 -16.62 -15.81 14.93
CA ARG A 18 -17.71 -16.05 15.91
C ARG A 18 -17.87 -14.92 16.92
N ARG A 19 -16.77 -14.28 17.32
CA ARG A 19 -16.80 -13.22 18.36
C ARG A 19 -16.96 -11.81 17.81
N LEU A 20 -16.52 -11.56 16.58
CA LEU A 20 -16.43 -10.22 16.00
C LEU A 20 -17.32 -10.05 14.75
N SER A 21 -18.05 -11.09 14.33
CA SER A 21 -18.91 -11.09 13.14
C SER A 21 -18.19 -10.65 11.85
N ILE A 22 -16.87 -10.88 11.77
CA ILE A 22 -16.06 -10.52 10.61
C ILE A 22 -16.13 -11.63 9.56
N GLY A 23 -16.40 -11.27 8.31
CA GLY A 23 -16.44 -12.19 7.18
C GLY A 23 -15.08 -12.84 6.89
N GLN A 24 -15.09 -14.12 6.49
CA GLN A 24 -13.88 -14.91 6.21
C GLN A 24 -12.96 -14.26 5.16
N THR A 25 -13.53 -13.61 4.16
CA THR A 25 -12.80 -12.93 3.10
C THR A 25 -11.99 -11.74 3.63
N ALA A 26 -12.53 -10.98 4.59
CA ALA A 26 -11.82 -9.85 5.20
C ALA A 26 -10.62 -10.33 6.03
N ILE A 27 -10.81 -11.37 6.84
CA ILE A 27 -9.73 -11.93 7.66
C ILE A 27 -8.61 -12.50 6.79
N ARG A 28 -8.94 -13.23 5.71
CA ARG A 28 -7.95 -13.73 4.76
C ARG A 28 -7.16 -12.60 4.10
N ARG A 29 -7.85 -11.55 3.64
CA ARG A 29 -7.20 -10.38 3.03
C ARG A 29 -6.22 -9.71 4.00
N TRP A 30 -6.63 -9.49 5.25
CA TRP A 30 -5.75 -8.89 6.26
C TRP A 30 -4.55 -9.76 6.60
N LEU A 31 -4.71 -11.08 6.68
CA LEU A 31 -3.59 -11.99 6.93
C LEU A 31 -2.60 -12.00 5.76
N THR A 32 -3.09 -12.03 4.52
CA THR A 32 -2.23 -11.91 3.33
C THR A 32 -1.49 -10.58 3.33
N GLN A 33 -2.19 -9.48 3.64
CA GLN A 33 -1.59 -8.16 3.70
C GLN A 33 -0.54 -8.06 4.80
N TYR A 34 -0.85 -8.54 6.01
CA TYR A 34 0.09 -8.58 7.12
C TYR A 34 1.35 -9.39 6.79
N GLY A 35 1.19 -10.55 6.14
CA GLY A 35 2.33 -11.35 5.69
C GLY A 35 3.22 -10.65 4.67
N ALA A 36 2.62 -9.91 3.71
CA ALA A 36 3.36 -9.12 2.74
C ALA A 36 4.11 -7.95 3.41
N GLU A 37 3.47 -7.25 4.34
CA GLU A 37 4.11 -6.13 5.02
C GLU A 37 5.25 -6.57 5.94
N GLN A 38 5.13 -7.74 6.62
CA GLN A 38 6.21 -8.33 7.41
C GLN A 38 7.44 -8.72 6.57
N SER A 39 7.25 -9.01 5.28
CA SER A 39 8.35 -9.29 4.35
C SER A 39 8.85 -8.04 3.59
N GLY A 40 8.40 -6.85 4.00
CA GLY A 40 8.75 -5.58 3.36
C GLY A 40 8.15 -5.39 1.97
N GLN A 41 7.20 -6.24 1.57
CA GLN A 41 6.51 -6.14 0.29
C GLN A 41 5.30 -5.19 0.40
N PRO A 42 4.96 -4.48 -0.68
CA PRO A 42 3.77 -3.65 -0.70
C PRO A 42 2.52 -4.53 -0.55
N GLY A 43 1.78 -4.34 0.54
CA GLY A 43 0.52 -5.00 0.79
C GLY A 43 -0.56 -4.61 -0.23
N ILE A 44 -1.52 -5.52 -0.47
CA ILE A 44 -2.62 -5.35 -1.45
C ILE A 44 -3.62 -4.24 -1.03
N GLY A 45 -3.58 -3.80 0.23
CA GLY A 45 -4.52 -2.81 0.78
C GLY A 45 -3.88 -1.50 1.23
N LYS A 46 -4.58 -0.77 2.12
CA LYS A 46 -4.07 0.44 2.77
C LYS A 46 -2.95 0.03 3.74
N PRO A 47 -1.79 0.70 3.75
CA PRO A 47 -0.66 0.22 4.54
C PRO A 47 -1.00 0.22 6.02
N LEU A 48 -0.70 -0.88 6.73
CA LEU A 48 -1.02 -0.98 8.16
C LEU A 48 -0.05 -0.17 9.01
N THR A 49 1.21 0.01 8.56
CA THR A 49 2.23 0.75 9.31
C THR A 49 2.30 2.22 8.90
N ALA A 50 2.59 3.09 9.88
CA ALA A 50 2.74 4.54 9.65
C ALA A 50 3.88 4.85 8.66
N GLU A 51 4.96 4.07 8.71
CA GLU A 51 6.09 4.21 7.78
C GLU A 51 5.66 3.95 6.34
N GLN A 52 4.92 2.86 6.07
CA GLN A 52 4.46 2.57 4.71
C GLN A 52 3.41 3.57 4.22
N GLN A 53 2.58 4.11 5.12
CA GLN A 53 1.68 5.23 4.79
C GLN A 53 2.49 6.46 4.36
N ARG A 54 3.56 6.77 5.08
CA ARG A 54 4.46 7.88 4.75
C ARG A 54 5.17 7.66 3.41
N ILE A 55 5.66 6.44 3.15
CA ILE A 55 6.28 6.08 1.86
C ILE A 55 5.30 6.33 0.72
N ARG A 56 4.06 5.81 0.81
CA ARG A 56 3.05 6.05 -0.24
C ARG A 56 2.73 7.53 -0.44
N GLN A 57 2.62 8.30 0.66
CA GLN A 57 2.38 9.74 0.57
C GLN A 57 3.53 10.43 -0.18
N LEU A 58 4.77 10.09 0.16
CA LEU A 58 5.96 10.66 -0.48
C LEU A 58 6.07 10.25 -1.95
N GLU A 59 5.73 9.01 -2.30
CA GLU A 59 5.71 8.54 -3.69
C GLU A 59 4.69 9.33 -4.53
N GLN A 60 3.50 9.55 -4.00
CA GLN A 60 2.46 10.35 -4.65
C GLN A 60 2.90 11.81 -4.84
N GLU A 61 3.48 12.42 -3.80
CA GLU A 61 4.00 13.78 -3.85
C GLU A 61 5.14 13.90 -4.87
N ASN A 62 6.08 12.94 -4.87
CA ASN A 62 7.19 12.93 -5.83
C ASN A 62 6.68 12.80 -7.28
N GLN A 63 5.66 11.96 -7.50
CA GLN A 63 5.04 11.81 -8.81
C GLN A 63 4.40 13.12 -9.28
N GLN A 64 3.68 13.83 -8.40
CA GLN A 64 3.09 15.13 -8.73
C GLN A 64 4.15 16.16 -9.06
N LEU A 65 5.18 16.30 -8.21
CA LEU A 65 6.27 17.25 -8.44
C LEU A 65 7.00 17.01 -9.77
N ARG A 66 7.20 15.75 -10.15
CA ARG A 66 7.80 15.42 -11.45
C ARG A 66 6.94 15.88 -12.62
N GLN A 67 5.61 15.73 -12.51
CA GLN A 67 4.68 16.21 -13.54
C GLN A 67 4.71 17.73 -13.64
N ASP A 68 4.70 18.43 -12.52
CA ASP A 68 4.76 19.89 -12.47
C ASP A 68 6.05 20.40 -13.11
N VAL A 69 7.19 19.80 -12.79
CA VAL A 69 8.49 20.11 -13.43
C VAL A 69 8.42 19.89 -14.94
N THR A 70 7.79 18.82 -15.41
CA THR A 70 7.62 18.58 -16.85
C THR A 70 6.76 19.65 -17.51
N ILE A 71 5.67 20.07 -16.88
CA ILE A 71 4.79 21.13 -17.41
C ILE A 71 5.54 22.46 -17.47
N LEU A 72 6.24 22.84 -16.40
CA LEU A 72 7.03 24.07 -16.35
C LEU A 72 8.11 24.08 -17.42
N LYS A 73 8.83 22.98 -17.62
CA LYS A 73 9.83 22.88 -18.71
C LYS A 73 9.21 23.10 -20.09
N LYS A 74 8.04 22.52 -20.35
CA LYS A 74 7.32 22.71 -21.62
C LYS A 74 6.88 24.16 -21.81
N ALA A 75 6.35 24.78 -20.75
CA ALA A 75 5.95 26.18 -20.78
C ALA A 75 7.15 27.10 -21.05
N SER A 76 8.26 26.92 -20.32
CA SER A 76 9.48 27.69 -20.54
C SER A 76 10.03 27.55 -21.95
N ALA A 77 10.02 26.32 -22.50
CA ALA A 77 10.46 26.08 -23.88
C ALA A 77 9.55 26.74 -24.92
N PHE A 78 8.23 26.73 -24.69
CA PHE A 78 7.26 27.41 -25.54
C PHE A 78 7.52 28.93 -25.56
N PHE A 79 7.60 29.56 -24.40
CA PHE A 79 7.83 31.01 -24.32
C PHE A 79 9.19 31.44 -24.89
N ALA A 80 10.24 30.65 -24.65
CA ALA A 80 11.56 30.93 -25.23
C ALA A 80 11.56 30.86 -26.77
N ARG A 81 10.63 30.11 -27.38
CA ARG A 81 10.47 30.02 -28.83
C ARG A 81 9.64 31.18 -29.40
N GLU A 82 8.59 31.59 -28.70
CA GLU A 82 7.71 32.70 -29.14
C GLU A 82 8.33 34.09 -28.94
N MET A 83 9.29 34.25 -28.03
CA MET A 83 9.99 35.52 -27.79
C MET A 83 11.27 35.72 -28.64
N LYS A 84 11.49 34.86 -29.64
CA LYS A 84 12.57 34.98 -30.62
C LYS A 84 12.03 35.51 -31.94
#